data_AF-A0A374BYS5-F1
#
_entry.id   AF-A0A374BYS5-F1
#
_cell.length_a   1.000
_cell.length_b   1.000
_cell.length_c   1.000
_cell.angle_alpha   90.00
_cell.angle_beta   90.00
_cell.angle_gamma   90.00
#
_symmetry.space_group_name_H-M   'P 1'
#
loop_
_entity.id
_entity.type
_entity.pdbx_description
1 polymer ?
#
loop_
_entity_poly.entity_id
_entity_poly.type
_entity_poly.pdbx_seq_one_letter_code
_entity_poly.pdbx_strand_id
1 'polypeptide(L)'
;MKRLKYIMLLAGLMSLSLQTIYAQRLTRSFRNTSMSEALTILAKSTKDCRINFIYDELEDFTVTTSIVKRTAPDAIRQIMGFYPMKMTIDGENIFVECTQKTPTKMIGRIIDNKNRPVDFANVALLNVRDSSLINGGVTNENGQFVILRGEKGDSKSKLRGLYYGKQYL
;
A
#
# COMPACT_ATOMS: atom_id res chain seq x y z
N MET A 1 -30.64 52.88 0.01
CA MET A 1 -29.79 52.31 1.10
C MET A 1 -30.09 50.84 1.45
N LYS A 2 -31.34 50.34 1.39
CA LYS A 2 -31.67 48.94 1.76
C LYS A 2 -31.09 47.88 0.79
N ARG A 3 -31.06 48.15 -0.52
CA ARG A 3 -30.48 47.24 -1.54
C ARG A 3 -28.96 47.08 -1.42
N LEU A 4 -28.26 48.17 -1.05
CA LEU A 4 -26.81 48.15 -0.85
C LEU A 4 -26.41 47.31 0.39
N LYS A 5 -27.22 47.38 1.46
CA LYS A 5 -27.06 46.52 2.64
C LYS A 5 -27.27 45.03 2.32
N TYR A 6 -28.24 44.70 1.46
CA TYR A 6 -28.46 43.32 1.00
C TYR A 6 -27.29 42.78 0.16
N ILE A 7 -26.71 43.62 -0.72
CA ILE A 7 -25.56 43.23 -1.54
C ILE A 7 -24.32 42.98 -0.65
N MET A 8 -24.09 43.83 0.37
CA MET A 8 -23.01 43.60 1.33
C MET A 8 -23.25 42.38 2.23
N LEU A 9 -24.50 42.11 2.61
CA LEU A 9 -24.86 40.91 3.39
C LEU A 9 -24.65 39.62 2.56
N LEU A 10 -24.99 39.65 1.27
CA LEU A 10 -24.82 38.51 0.35
C LEU A 10 -23.35 38.24 0.03
N ALA A 11 -22.54 39.29 -0.14
CA ALA A 11 -21.10 39.19 -0.34
C ALA A 11 -20.36 38.69 0.93
N GLY A 12 -20.84 39.08 2.12
CA GLY A 12 -20.38 38.54 3.40
C GLY A 12 -20.73 37.06 3.57
N LEU A 13 -21.90 36.61 3.09
CA LEU A 13 -22.29 35.20 3.13
C LEU A 13 -21.47 34.33 2.17
N MET A 14 -21.07 34.86 1.00
CA MET A 14 -20.26 34.13 0.01
C MET A 14 -18.77 34.02 0.39
N SER A 15 -18.27 34.83 1.33
CA SER A 15 -16.86 34.77 1.77
C SER A 15 -16.61 33.72 2.86
N LEU A 16 -17.67 33.18 3.50
CA LEU A 16 -17.55 32.11 4.51
C LEU A 16 -17.41 30.70 3.90
N SER A 17 -17.59 30.50 2.60
CA SER A 17 -17.60 29.16 1.97
C SER A 17 -16.24 28.70 1.40
N LEU A 18 -15.15 29.42 1.69
CA LEU A 18 -13.79 29.04 1.27
C LEU A 18 -12.98 28.51 2.46
N GLN A 19 -13.54 27.55 3.20
CA GLN A 19 -12.69 26.67 4.01
C GLN A 19 -12.07 25.63 3.09
N THR A 20 -10.92 25.97 2.51
CA THR A 20 -10.07 24.97 1.86
C THR A 20 -9.61 23.99 2.94
N ILE A 21 -10.22 22.81 2.97
CA ILE A 21 -9.76 21.69 3.81
C ILE A 21 -8.37 21.30 3.31
N TYR A 22 -7.33 21.84 3.92
CA TYR A 22 -5.96 21.53 3.55
C TYR A 22 -5.57 20.20 4.18
N ALA A 23 -5.74 19.10 3.42
CA ALA A 23 -5.31 17.78 3.88
C ALA A 23 -3.79 17.76 4.12
N GLN A 24 -3.37 17.24 5.27
CA GLN A 24 -1.96 17.14 5.63
C GLN A 24 -1.15 16.36 4.56
N ARG A 25 0.01 16.91 4.18
CA ARG A 25 0.90 16.31 3.18
C ARG A 25 2.11 15.66 3.85
N LEU A 26 2.32 14.38 3.54
CA LEU A 26 3.37 13.53 4.10
C LEU A 26 4.53 13.37 3.10
N THR A 27 5.75 13.47 3.62
CA THR A 27 6.99 13.18 2.89
C THR A 27 7.85 12.29 3.77
N ARG A 28 8.15 11.07 3.31
CA ARG A 28 8.88 10.06 4.07
C ARG A 28 9.48 9.02 3.14
N SER A 29 10.63 8.47 3.51
CA SER A 29 11.18 7.29 2.85
C SER A 29 11.11 6.09 3.78
N PHE A 30 10.71 4.95 3.23
CA PHE A 30 10.69 3.66 3.89
C PHE A 30 11.71 2.75 3.21
N ARG A 31 12.47 2.01 4.00
CA ARG A 31 13.51 1.11 3.49
C ARG A 31 13.46 -0.18 4.27
N ASN A 32 12.89 -1.21 3.65
CA ASN A 32 12.67 -2.51 4.28
C ASN A 32 11.96 -2.39 5.65
N THR A 33 10.96 -1.51 5.73
CA THR A 33 10.16 -1.26 6.94
C THR A 33 8.94 -2.18 6.93
N SER A 34 8.53 -2.77 8.05
CA SER A 34 7.31 -3.58 8.05
C SER A 34 6.07 -2.71 7.74
N MET A 35 5.02 -3.31 7.18
CA MET A 35 3.81 -2.57 6.83
C MET A 35 3.13 -2.01 8.07
N SER A 36 3.07 -2.80 9.15
CA SER A 36 2.53 -2.38 10.44
C SER A 36 3.30 -1.20 11.04
N GLU A 37 4.63 -1.20 10.94
CA GLU A 37 5.47 -0.07 11.36
C GLU A 37 5.26 1.15 10.46
N ALA A 38 5.23 0.97 9.14
CA ALA A 38 5.00 2.06 8.19
C ALA A 38 3.65 2.75 8.43
N LEU A 39 2.58 1.97 8.64
CA LEU A 39 1.25 2.48 9.00
C LEU A 39 1.26 3.18 10.37
N THR A 40 2.00 2.64 11.36
CA THR A 40 2.19 3.30 12.66
C THR A 40 2.86 4.68 12.50
N ILE A 41 3.89 4.77 11.66
CA ILE A 41 4.60 6.02 11.37
C ILE A 41 3.66 7.02 10.69
N LEU A 42 2.88 6.59 9.69
CA LEU A 42 1.90 7.46 9.05
C LEU A 42 0.83 7.92 10.05
N ALA A 43 0.32 7.02 10.91
CA ALA A 43 -0.71 7.32 11.89
C ALA A 43 -0.25 8.39 12.89
N LYS A 44 1.00 8.30 13.34
CA LYS A 44 1.62 9.31 14.22
C LYS A 44 1.88 10.64 13.51
N SER A 45 2.00 10.61 12.19
CA SER A 45 2.29 11.78 11.38
C SER A 45 1.04 12.53 10.93
N THR A 46 -0.16 11.98 11.12
CA THR A 46 -1.43 12.56 10.66
C THR A 46 -2.32 13.00 11.82
N LYS A 47 -2.87 14.22 11.76
CA LYS A 47 -3.83 14.70 12.78
C LYS A 47 -5.29 14.61 12.36
N ASP A 48 -5.55 14.65 11.05
CA ASP A 48 -6.90 14.78 10.49
C ASP A 48 -7.56 13.43 10.16
N CYS A 49 -6.88 12.31 10.44
CA CYS A 49 -7.39 10.97 10.23
C CYS A 49 -6.81 9.96 11.22
N ARG A 50 -7.57 8.91 11.52
CA ARG A 50 -7.17 7.78 12.35
C ARG A 50 -6.93 6.56 11.47
N ILE A 51 -5.72 6.03 11.48
CA ILE A 51 -5.36 4.83 10.71
C ILE A 51 -5.47 3.62 11.64
N ASN A 52 -6.34 2.67 11.27
CA ASN A 52 -6.64 1.45 12.01
C ASN A 52 -6.21 0.23 11.21
N PHE A 53 -5.49 -0.70 11.86
CA PHE A 53 -5.02 -1.94 11.25
C PHE A 53 -4.69 -2.96 12.35
N ILE A 54 -4.69 -4.26 11.98
CA ILE A 54 -4.26 -5.35 12.87
C ILE A 54 -2.76 -5.57 12.66
N TYR A 55 -1.97 -5.45 13.73
CA TYR A 55 -0.51 -5.49 13.63
C TYR A 55 0.01 -6.82 13.06
N ASP A 56 -0.38 -7.92 13.67
CA ASP A 56 0.07 -9.29 13.36
C ASP A 56 -0.33 -9.75 11.95
N GLU A 57 -1.39 -9.18 11.37
CA GLU A 57 -1.77 -9.50 9.99
C GLU A 57 -0.81 -8.89 8.96
N LEU A 58 -0.17 -7.75 9.31
CA LEU A 58 0.56 -6.92 8.36
C LEU A 58 2.08 -6.92 8.56
N GLU A 59 2.60 -7.45 9.67
CA GLU A 59 4.03 -7.36 10.02
C GLU A 59 4.99 -8.04 9.02
N ASP A 60 4.54 -9.11 8.34
CA ASP A 60 5.35 -9.85 7.36
C ASP A 60 5.51 -9.12 6.01
N PHE A 61 4.71 -8.10 5.75
CA PHE A 61 4.80 -7.30 4.53
C PHE A 61 5.80 -6.18 4.73
N THR A 62 6.65 -5.91 3.72
CA THR A 62 7.67 -4.87 3.82
C THR A 62 7.47 -3.78 2.78
N VAL A 63 7.76 -2.56 3.21
CA VAL A 63 7.66 -1.34 2.41
C VAL A 63 9.06 -0.84 2.11
N THR A 64 9.35 -0.68 0.83
CA THR A 64 10.48 0.10 0.33
C THR A 64 9.95 1.02 -0.76
N THR A 65 9.83 2.31 -0.42
CA THR A 65 9.41 3.37 -1.35
C THR A 65 9.60 4.73 -0.68
N SER A 66 9.52 5.80 -1.46
CA SER A 66 9.50 7.17 -0.94
C SER A 66 8.19 7.86 -1.29
N ILE A 67 7.48 8.35 -0.27
CA ILE A 67 6.31 9.20 -0.42
C ILE A 67 6.75 10.67 -0.42
N VAL A 68 6.21 11.46 -1.35
CA VAL A 68 6.55 12.89 -1.47
C VAL A 68 5.27 13.69 -1.58
N LYS A 69 5.02 14.56 -0.60
CA LYS A 69 3.86 15.46 -0.53
C LYS A 69 2.53 14.72 -0.80
N ARG A 70 2.30 13.55 -0.21
CA ARG A 70 1.07 12.76 -0.39
C ARG A 70 0.07 12.97 0.76
N THR A 71 -1.22 12.90 0.50
CA THR A 71 -2.23 12.82 1.58
C THR A 71 -2.10 11.47 2.30
N ALA A 72 -2.69 11.33 3.49
CA ALA A 72 -2.64 10.04 4.20
C ALA A 72 -3.23 8.88 3.38
N PRO A 73 -4.43 9.00 2.77
CA PRO A 73 -4.95 7.95 1.89
C PRO A 73 -4.02 7.62 0.71
N ASP A 74 -3.42 8.63 0.08
CA ASP A 74 -2.53 8.40 -1.06
C ASP A 74 -1.20 7.76 -0.64
N ALA A 75 -0.66 8.15 0.51
CA ALA A 75 0.52 7.55 1.10
C ALA A 75 0.26 6.08 1.42
N ILE A 76 -0.88 5.76 2.04
CA ILE A 76 -1.29 4.38 2.36
C ILE A 76 -1.43 3.55 1.08
N ARG A 77 -2.14 4.06 0.06
CA ARG A 77 -2.26 3.38 -1.25
C ARG A 77 -0.89 3.09 -1.87
N GLN A 78 0.04 4.05 -1.80
CA GLN A 78 1.38 3.87 -2.36
C GLN A 78 2.16 2.77 -1.61
N ILE A 79 2.12 2.73 -0.27
CA ILE A 79 2.86 1.74 0.51
C ILE A 79 2.21 0.34 0.50
N MET A 80 0.88 0.24 0.31
CA MET A 80 0.20 -1.03 0.06
C MET A 80 0.68 -1.68 -1.24
N GLY A 81 0.96 -0.87 -2.27
CA GLY A 81 1.49 -1.33 -3.55
C GLY A 81 0.62 -2.44 -4.17
N PHE A 82 1.26 -3.56 -4.49
CA PHE A 82 0.61 -4.74 -5.07
C PHE A 82 0.24 -5.82 -4.04
N TYR A 83 0.35 -5.52 -2.75
CA TYR A 83 -0.03 -6.48 -1.72
C TYR A 83 -1.56 -6.69 -1.68
N PRO A 84 -2.03 -7.88 -1.29
CA PRO A 84 -3.45 -8.21 -1.19
C PRO A 84 -4.05 -7.54 0.07
N MET A 85 -4.17 -6.23 0.03
CA MET A 85 -4.68 -5.40 1.11
C MET A 85 -5.83 -4.53 0.60
N LYS A 86 -6.78 -4.22 1.48
CA LYS A 86 -7.90 -3.32 1.23
C LYS A 86 -7.80 -2.12 2.16
N MET A 87 -8.00 -0.94 1.58
CA MET A 87 -8.19 0.29 2.34
C MET A 87 -9.66 0.69 2.30
N THR A 88 -10.24 0.98 3.46
CA THR A 88 -11.61 1.45 3.61
C THR A 88 -11.59 2.78 4.37
N ILE A 89 -12.30 3.80 3.86
CA ILE A 89 -12.37 5.13 4.49
C ILE A 89 -13.79 5.33 5.01
N ASP A 90 -13.92 5.61 6.30
CA ASP A 90 -15.18 5.89 6.99
C ASP A 90 -15.04 7.15 7.85
N GLY A 91 -15.48 8.28 7.30
CA GLY A 91 -15.25 9.61 7.87
C GLY A 91 -13.76 9.89 8.03
N GLU A 92 -13.32 10.11 9.26
CA GLU A 92 -11.92 10.33 9.63
C GLU A 92 -11.12 9.02 9.81
N ASN A 93 -11.78 7.86 9.80
CA ASN A 93 -11.12 6.58 10.00
C ASN A 93 -10.68 5.96 8.67
N ILE A 94 -9.46 5.47 8.62
CA ILE A 94 -8.91 4.69 7.51
C ILE A 94 -8.57 3.31 8.06
N PHE A 95 -9.26 2.29 7.56
CA PHE A 95 -8.99 0.89 7.89
C PHE A 95 -8.11 0.27 6.80
N VAL A 96 -7.04 -0.40 7.20
CA VAL A 96 -6.15 -1.16 6.32
C VAL A 96 -6.12 -2.61 6.77
N GLU A 97 -6.55 -3.51 5.91
CA GLU A 97 -6.73 -4.92 6.22
C GLU A 97 -6.19 -5.80 5.10
N CYS A 98 -5.69 -6.99 5.43
CA CYS A 98 -5.36 -7.97 4.42
C CYS A 98 -6.65 -8.59 3.86
N THR A 99 -6.74 -8.77 2.53
CA THR A 99 -7.93 -9.36 1.89
C THR A 99 -7.98 -10.88 2.05
N GLN A 100 -6.86 -11.53 2.36
CA GLN A 100 -6.76 -12.97 2.52
C GLN A 100 -6.14 -13.29 3.89
N LYS A 101 -6.96 -13.79 4.81
CA LYS A 101 -6.51 -14.17 6.15
C LYS A 101 -6.09 -15.65 6.13
N THR A 102 -4.81 -15.89 5.89
CA THR A 102 -4.23 -17.23 5.93
C THR A 102 -2.94 -17.24 6.76
N PRO A 103 -2.71 -18.28 7.58
CA PRO A 103 -1.45 -18.43 8.30
C PRO A 103 -0.30 -18.81 7.38
N THR A 104 -0.57 -19.35 6.19
CA THR A 104 0.49 -19.82 5.30
C THR A 104 0.90 -18.73 4.32
N LYS A 105 2.14 -18.24 4.47
CA LYS A 105 2.74 -17.21 3.62
C LYS A 105 4.04 -17.73 3.02
N MET A 106 4.31 -17.35 1.78
CA MET A 106 5.60 -17.55 1.14
C MET A 106 6.25 -16.18 0.94
N ILE A 107 7.33 -15.97 1.69
CA ILE A 107 8.05 -14.71 1.73
C ILE A 107 9.42 -14.93 1.08
N GLY A 108 9.83 -14.01 0.23
CA GLY A 108 11.12 -14.13 -0.44
C GLY A 108 11.59 -12.81 -1.02
N ARG A 109 12.81 -12.85 -1.57
CA ARG A 109 13.44 -11.72 -2.27
C ARG A 109 14.07 -12.21 -3.56
N ILE A 110 13.85 -11.49 -4.65
CA ILE A 110 14.43 -11.77 -5.95
C ILE A 110 15.54 -10.75 -6.21
N ILE A 111 16.72 -11.25 -6.58
CA ILE A 111 17.88 -10.46 -7.00
C ILE A 111 18.39 -10.95 -8.36
N ASP A 112 19.01 -10.05 -9.12
CA ASP A 112 19.69 -10.37 -10.38
C ASP A 112 21.10 -10.93 -10.14
N ASN A 113 21.79 -11.27 -11.23
CA ASN A 113 23.17 -11.77 -11.19
C ASN A 113 24.21 -10.75 -10.69
N LYS A 114 23.84 -9.48 -10.54
CA LYS A 114 24.66 -8.41 -9.96
C LYS A 114 24.27 -8.12 -8.50
N ASN A 115 23.51 -9.01 -7.85
CA ASN A 115 22.97 -8.85 -6.50
C ASN A 115 22.09 -7.62 -6.31
N ARG A 116 21.45 -7.13 -7.38
CA ARG A 116 20.51 -6.01 -7.32
C ARG A 116 19.09 -6.54 -7.17
N PRO A 117 18.22 -5.89 -6.37
CA PRO A 117 16.82 -6.25 -6.30
C PRO A 117 16.16 -6.23 -7.67
N VAL A 118 15.31 -7.23 -7.93
CA VAL A 118 14.43 -7.22 -9.10
C VAL A 118 13.08 -6.67 -8.66
N ASP A 119 12.84 -5.40 -8.96
CA ASP A 119 11.60 -4.69 -8.62
C ASP A 119 10.46 -5.03 -9.59
N PHE A 120 9.24 -4.99 -9.06
CA PHE A 120 7.99 -5.12 -9.82
C PHE A 120 7.89 -6.38 -10.71
N ALA A 121 8.59 -7.46 -10.34
CA ALA A 121 8.52 -8.73 -11.02
C ALA A 121 7.32 -9.54 -10.54
N ASN A 122 6.64 -10.20 -11.48
CA ASN A 122 5.57 -11.13 -11.14
C ASN A 122 6.18 -12.44 -10.63
N VAL A 123 5.71 -12.90 -9.48
CA VAL A 123 6.11 -14.14 -8.85
C VAL A 123 4.90 -15.07 -8.81
N ALA A 124 5.03 -16.24 -9.42
CA ALA A 124 3.98 -17.25 -9.44
C ALA A 124 4.36 -18.43 -8.53
N LEU A 125 3.41 -18.84 -7.69
CA LEU A 125 3.46 -20.09 -6.95
C LEU A 125 2.69 -21.14 -7.75
N LEU A 126 3.37 -22.21 -8.15
CA LEU A 126 2.82 -23.25 -9.00
C LEU A 126 2.75 -24.60 -8.26
N ASN A 127 1.74 -25.40 -8.61
CA ASN A 127 1.67 -26.80 -8.21
C ASN A 127 2.79 -27.58 -8.90
N VAL A 128 3.54 -28.38 -8.14
CA VAL A 128 4.69 -29.13 -8.70
C VAL A 128 4.25 -30.22 -9.68
N ARG A 129 3.05 -30.79 -9.49
CA ARG A 129 2.57 -31.94 -10.27
C ARG A 129 2.20 -31.55 -11.71
N ASP A 130 1.47 -30.46 -11.87
CA ASP A 130 0.88 -30.07 -13.16
C ASP A 130 1.23 -28.63 -13.58
N SER A 131 2.04 -27.91 -12.79
CA SER A 131 2.41 -26.51 -13.02
C SER A 131 1.24 -25.53 -13.06
N SER A 132 0.05 -25.92 -12.56
CA SER A 132 -1.09 -25.01 -12.41
C SER A 132 -0.77 -23.89 -11.42
N LEU A 133 -1.33 -22.70 -11.66
CA LEU A 133 -1.16 -21.54 -10.78
C LEU A 133 -1.92 -21.77 -9.46
N ILE A 134 -1.20 -21.77 -8.35
CA ILE A 134 -1.79 -21.77 -7.00
C ILE A 134 -2.13 -20.33 -6.60
N ASN A 135 -1.15 -19.43 -6.68
CA ASN A 135 -1.33 -18.00 -6.43
C ASN A 135 -0.15 -17.21 -7.03
N GLY A 136 -0.21 -15.88 -6.98
CA GLY A 136 0.88 -15.01 -7.38
C GLY A 136 1.05 -13.80 -6.48
N GLY A 137 2.12 -13.06 -6.73
CA GLY A 137 2.44 -11.80 -6.09
C GLY A 137 3.39 -10.99 -6.95
N VAL A 138 3.74 -9.81 -6.47
CA VAL A 138 4.66 -8.89 -7.16
C VAL A 138 5.75 -8.47 -6.18
N THR A 139 6.99 -8.36 -6.64
CA THR A 139 8.08 -7.83 -5.82
C THR A 139 7.98 -6.32 -5.63
N ASN A 140 8.30 -5.82 -4.44
CA ASN A 140 8.45 -4.38 -4.18
C ASN A 140 9.80 -3.84 -4.72
N GLU A 141 10.09 -2.55 -4.50
CA GLU A 141 11.35 -1.90 -4.95
C GLU A 141 12.62 -2.56 -4.37
N ASN A 142 12.51 -3.30 -3.26
CA ASN A 142 13.61 -4.07 -2.67
C ASN A 142 13.62 -5.55 -3.10
N GLY A 143 12.82 -5.90 -4.12
CA GLY A 143 12.73 -7.25 -4.67
C GLY A 143 11.97 -8.23 -3.77
N GLN A 144 11.32 -7.76 -2.71
CA GLN A 144 10.65 -8.62 -1.74
C GLN A 144 9.21 -8.88 -2.14
N PHE A 145 8.73 -10.10 -1.95
CA PHE A 145 7.36 -10.50 -2.21
C PHE A 145 6.79 -11.30 -1.04
N VAL A 146 5.46 -11.27 -0.92
CA VAL A 146 4.68 -12.12 -0.02
C VAL A 146 3.54 -12.72 -0.85
N ILE A 147 3.50 -14.05 -0.95
CA ILE A 147 2.39 -14.79 -1.57
C ILE A 147 1.62 -15.51 -0.47
N LEU A 148 0.34 -15.18 -0.36
CA LEU A 148 -0.56 -15.84 0.59
C LEU A 148 -1.04 -17.17 0.00
N ARG A 149 -1.09 -18.22 0.81
CA ARG A 149 -1.51 -19.55 0.36
C ARG A 149 -2.73 -20.00 1.15
N GLY A 150 -3.82 -20.37 0.47
CA GLY A 150 -4.97 -21.01 1.12
C GLY A 150 -4.63 -22.39 1.67
N GLU A 151 -5.32 -22.84 2.72
CA GLU A 151 -5.00 -24.06 3.50
C GLU A 151 -5.05 -25.40 2.73
N LYS A 152 -5.53 -25.44 1.48
CA LYS A 152 -5.69 -26.70 0.74
C LYS A 152 -4.58 -26.97 -0.28
N GLY A 153 -3.77 -28.01 0.01
CA GLY A 153 -3.35 -28.99 -1.00
C GLY A 153 -1.88 -28.97 -1.42
N ASP A 154 -1.22 -30.11 -1.14
CA ASP A 154 0.10 -30.59 -1.58
C ASP A 154 1.35 -29.87 -1.02
N SER A 155 2.15 -30.58 -0.21
CA SER A 155 3.33 -30.06 0.51
C SER A 155 4.50 -29.65 -0.39
N LYS A 156 4.33 -29.65 -1.71
CA LYS A 156 5.35 -29.34 -2.70
C LYS A 156 4.85 -28.25 -3.65
N SER A 157 5.51 -27.10 -3.64
CA SER A 157 5.21 -25.96 -4.50
C SER A 157 6.47 -25.43 -5.16
N LYS A 158 6.38 -25.03 -6.44
CA LYS A 158 7.49 -24.44 -7.20
C LYS A 158 7.28 -22.94 -7.33
N LEU A 159 8.32 -22.15 -7.08
CA LEU A 159 8.35 -20.73 -7.36
C LEU A 159 8.88 -20.46 -8.77
N ARG A 160 8.20 -19.58 -9.52
CA ARG A 160 8.69 -19.05 -10.79
C ARG A 160 8.58 -17.53 -10.79
N GLY A 161 9.71 -16.85 -10.92
CA GLY A 161 9.76 -15.41 -11.21
C GLY A 161 9.72 -15.18 -12.72
N LEU A 162 8.87 -14.27 -13.17
CA LEU A 162 8.88 -13.73 -14.53
C LEU A 162 9.25 -12.26 -14.46
N TYR A 163 10.41 -11.92 -15.03
CA TYR A 163 10.90 -10.55 -15.14
C TYR A 163 10.76 -10.10 -16.60
N TYR A 164 9.99 -9.03 -16.83
CA TYR A 164 10.03 -8.30 -18.10
C TYR A 164 11.17 -7.29 -18.04
N GLY A 165 12.38 -7.73 -18.39
CA GLY A 165 13.46 -6.82 -18.67
C GLY A 165 13.17 -6.11 -19.98
N LYS A 166 13.07 -4.78 -19.97
CA LYS A 166 13.46 -4.02 -21.16
C LYS A 166 14.91 -4.39 -21.41
N GLN A 167 15.16 -5.23 -22.41
CA GLN A 167 16.45 -5.32 -23.07
C GLN A 167 16.76 -3.91 -23.59
N TYR A 168 17.57 -3.16 -22.86
CA TYR A 168 18.35 -2.12 -23.50
C TYR A 168 19.39 -2.87 -24.33
N LEU A 169 19.12 -2.97 -25.64
CA LEU A 169 20.16 -3.06 -26.66
C LEU A 169 21.09 -1.86 -26.52
#